data_AF-A0A0Q4N566-F1
#
_entry.id   AF-A0A0Q4N566-F1
#
_cell.length_a   1.000
_cell.length_b   1.000
_cell.length_c   1.000
_cell.angle_alpha   90.00
_cell.angle_beta   90.00
_cell.angle_gamma   90.00
#
_symmetry.space_group_name_H-M   'P 1'
#
loop_
_entity.id
_entity.type
_entity.pdbx_description
1 polymer ?
#
loop_
_entity_poly.entity_id
_entity_poly.type
_entity_poly.pdbx_seq_one_letter_code
_entity_poly.pdbx_strand_id
1 'polypeptide(L)'
;MSIDPRDLFVSLNPLGLDERDLEKDSTGFADMRTHGDYLVFLAGYKAGSVDGEERESQRHRPINAEGCKPESSTHPSDTHCAGAMPCRSLDKAEGCRPDLINSPHQGVAALREDIQRGNRIQIAMALDLSAIAEALGITPGEQQGGAVESIAAIKKLQVRLAELEQRHD
;
A
#
# COMPACT_ATOMS: atom_id res chain seq x y z
N MET A 1 28.31 8.53 2.33
CA MET A 1 27.96 7.93 3.64
C MET A 1 26.58 7.32 3.49
N SER A 2 26.41 6.03 3.78
CA SER A 2 25.09 5.37 3.71
C SER A 2 24.37 5.63 5.02
N ILE A 3 23.28 6.41 5.00
CA ILE A 3 22.42 6.64 6.17
C ILE A 3 21.59 5.36 6.38
N ASP A 4 21.49 4.86 7.63
CA ASP A 4 20.56 3.78 7.97
C ASP A 4 19.13 4.33 7.76
N PRO A 5 18.31 3.72 6.88
CA PRO A 5 16.93 4.14 6.67
C PRO A 5 16.09 4.19 7.95
N ARG A 6 16.44 3.41 8.98
CA ARG A 6 15.80 3.45 10.30
C ARG A 6 16.15 4.71 11.07
N ASP A 7 17.39 5.18 11.00
CA ASP A 7 17.79 6.45 11.61
C ASP A 7 17.05 7.61 10.94
N LEU A 8 16.89 7.54 9.62
CA LEU A 8 16.12 8.53 8.88
C LEU A 8 14.64 8.51 9.29
N PHE A 9 14.02 7.33 9.36
CA PHE A 9 12.62 7.19 9.79
C PHE A 9 12.38 7.76 11.19
N VAL A 10 13.27 7.48 12.14
CA VAL A 10 13.21 8.03 13.51
C VAL A 10 13.41 9.54 13.49
N SER A 11 14.38 10.06 12.73
CA SER A 11 14.66 11.50 12.67
C SER A 11 13.51 12.31 12.07
N LEU A 12 12.83 11.75 11.07
CA LEU A 12 11.70 12.38 10.42
C LEU A 12 10.43 12.27 11.26
N ASN A 13 10.30 11.19 12.03
CA ASN A 13 9.12 10.83 12.81
C ASN A 13 7.81 11.17 12.09
N PRO A 14 7.56 10.58 10.89
CA PRO A 14 6.43 10.98 10.04
C PRO A 14 5.06 10.72 10.68
N LEU A 15 5.02 9.93 11.75
CA LEU A 15 3.81 9.53 12.48
C LEU A 15 3.60 10.32 13.78
N GLY A 16 4.58 11.14 14.19
CA GLY A 16 4.52 11.88 15.46
C GLY A 16 4.50 10.97 16.70
N LEU A 17 5.22 9.85 16.64
CA LEU A 17 5.29 8.86 17.71
C LEU A 17 6.27 9.27 18.81
N ASP A 18 6.05 8.76 20.02
CA ASP A 18 6.96 8.94 21.15
C ASP A 18 8.22 8.04 20.99
N GLU A 19 9.29 8.39 21.70
CA GLU A 19 10.57 7.65 21.65
C GLU A 19 10.43 6.15 21.98
N ARG A 20 9.47 5.79 22.84
CA ARG A 20 9.20 4.40 23.24
C ARG A 20 8.63 3.58 22.09
N ASP A 21 7.82 4.19 21.24
CA ASP A 21 7.20 3.51 20.10
C ASP A 21 8.20 3.42 18.92
N LEU A 22 9.21 4.28 18.91
CA LEU A 22 10.33 4.28 17.94
C LEU A 22 11.51 3.41 18.38
N GLU A 23 11.34 2.59 19.42
CA GLU A 23 12.39 1.68 19.90
C GLU A 23 12.75 0.65 18.81
N LYS A 24 14.04 0.53 18.50
CA LYS A 24 14.55 -0.39 17.50
C LYS A 24 14.87 -1.73 18.13
N ASP A 25 14.55 -2.80 17.41
CA ASP A 25 14.94 -4.16 17.75
C ASP A 25 15.79 -4.78 16.61
N SER A 26 16.01 -6.09 16.67
CA SER A 26 16.72 -6.83 15.62
C SER A 26 15.95 -6.94 14.31
N THR A 27 14.62 -6.74 14.30
CA THR A 27 13.77 -6.90 13.11
C THR A 27 13.48 -5.58 12.40
N GLY A 28 13.54 -4.46 13.12
CA GLY A 28 13.40 -3.10 12.64
C GLY A 28 12.97 -2.17 13.77
N PHE A 29 11.77 -2.41 14.32
CA PHE A 29 11.16 -1.69 15.43
C PHE A 29 10.46 -2.69 16.35
N ALA A 30 10.55 -2.45 17.67
CA ALA A 30 9.98 -3.32 18.70
C ALA A 30 8.45 -3.37 18.65
N ASP A 31 7.81 -2.24 18.33
CA ASP A 31 6.37 -2.19 18.08
C ASP A 31 6.04 -2.64 16.64
N MET A 32 5.11 -3.60 16.53
CA MET A 32 4.76 -4.21 15.24
C MET A 32 3.99 -3.25 14.31
N ARG A 33 3.25 -2.28 14.85
CA ARG A 33 2.56 -1.28 14.02
C ARG A 33 3.58 -0.33 13.40
N THR A 34 4.49 0.19 14.22
CA THR A 34 5.62 1.02 13.80
C THR A 34 6.53 0.30 12.82
N HIS A 35 6.78 -1.00 13.02
CA HIS A 35 7.50 -1.82 12.04
C HIS A 35 6.78 -1.87 10.69
N GLY A 36 5.46 -2.07 10.69
CA GLY A 36 4.65 -2.06 9.46
C GLY A 36 4.74 -0.74 8.71
N ASP A 37 4.62 0.38 9.43
CA ASP A 37 4.75 1.71 8.84
C ASP A 37 6.16 2.00 8.31
N TYR A 38 7.19 1.52 9.02
CA TYR A 38 8.57 1.59 8.54
C TYR A 38 8.76 0.83 7.22
N LEU A 39 8.13 -0.33 7.02
CA LEU A 39 8.21 -1.06 5.75
C LEU A 39 7.58 -0.28 4.59
N VAL A 40 6.48 0.43 4.83
CA VAL A 40 5.84 1.31 3.84
C VAL A 40 6.78 2.48 3.50
N PHE A 41 7.34 3.13 4.52
CA PHE A 41 8.34 4.19 4.33
C PHE A 41 9.54 3.68 3.53
N LEU A 42 10.08 2.52 3.88
CA LEU A 42 11.25 1.93 3.23
C LEU A 42 10.97 1.60 1.76
N ALA A 43 9.77 1.13 1.43
CA ALA A 43 9.37 0.90 0.04
C ALA A 43 9.35 2.20 -0.77
N GLY A 44 8.78 3.27 -0.22
CA GLY A 44 8.77 4.60 -0.85
C GLY A 44 10.16 5.20 -0.99
N TYR A 45 10.97 5.13 0.07
CA TYR A 45 12.37 5.57 0.09
C TYR A 45 13.19 4.86 -0.99
N LYS A 46 13.03 3.52 -1.10
CA LYS A 46 13.70 2.73 -2.15
C LYS A 46 13.22 3.11 -3.54
N ALA A 47 11.91 3.26 -3.74
CA ALA A 47 11.33 3.64 -5.02
C ALA A 47 11.80 5.02 -5.52
N GLY A 48 12.07 5.97 -4.62
CA GLY A 48 12.65 7.27 -4.96
C GLY A 48 14.17 7.27 -5.11
N SER A 49 14.86 6.30 -4.50
CA SER A 49 16.33 6.19 -4.56
C SER A 49 16.86 5.37 -5.76
N VAL A 50 16.01 4.55 -6.40
CA VAL A 50 16.35 3.84 -7.64
C VAL A 50 16.09 4.77 -8.82
N ASP A 51 17.15 5.48 -9.20
CA ASP A 51 17.34 6.16 -10.48
C ASP A 51 16.15 6.99 -10.99
N GLY A 52 15.98 8.15 -10.36
CA GLY A 52 15.05 9.19 -10.78
C GLY A 52 15.38 9.84 -12.13
N GLU A 53 16.48 9.49 -12.80
CA GLU A 53 16.82 10.05 -14.12
C GLU A 53 16.34 9.20 -15.30
N GLU A 54 16.19 7.87 -15.18
CA GLU A 54 15.83 7.03 -16.34
C GLU A 54 14.31 6.85 -16.57
N ARG A 55 13.47 7.03 -15.53
CA ARG A 55 12.02 6.74 -15.65
C ARG A 55 11.19 7.86 -16.28
N GLU A 56 11.70 9.08 -16.32
CA GLU A 56 10.99 10.21 -16.94
C GLU A 56 11.22 10.23 -18.46
N SER A 57 12.41 9.84 -18.94
CA SER A 57 12.75 9.82 -20.37
C SER A 57 12.10 8.69 -21.19
N GLN A 58 11.68 7.59 -20.55
CA GLN A 58 11.08 6.43 -21.27
C GLN A 58 9.56 6.48 -21.43
N ARG A 59 8.85 7.41 -20.78
CA ARG A 59 7.39 7.56 -20.99
C ARG A 59 7.04 8.28 -22.29
N HIS A 60 8.03 8.83 -22.98
CA HIS A 60 7.87 9.55 -24.25
C HIS A 60 8.45 8.80 -25.45
N ARG A 61 8.40 7.46 -25.48
CA ARG A 61 8.53 6.77 -26.77
C ARG A 61 7.18 6.82 -27.49
N PRO A 62 7.05 7.52 -28.63
CA PRO A 62 5.87 7.34 -29.47
C PRO A 62 5.79 5.85 -29.84
N ILE A 63 4.67 5.22 -29.47
CA ILE A 63 4.31 3.89 -29.94
C ILE A 63 4.03 4.03 -31.43
N ASN A 64 5.03 3.75 -32.26
CA ASN A 64 4.81 3.51 -33.66
C ASN A 64 4.08 2.17 -33.77
N ALA A 65 2.78 2.25 -34.09
CA ALA A 65 1.95 1.10 -34.40
C ALA A 65 2.35 0.56 -35.78
N GLU A 66 3.47 -0.15 -35.86
CA GLU A 66 3.78 -1.00 -37.00
C GLU A 66 3.82 -2.45 -36.50
N GLY A 67 2.80 -3.21 -36.89
CA GLY A 67 2.57 -4.56 -36.42
C GLY A 67 3.68 -5.52 -36.83
N CYS A 68 4.30 -6.19 -35.85
CA CYS A 68 5.04 -7.42 -36.08
C CYS A 68 4.17 -8.61 -35.68
N LYS A 69 3.84 -9.42 -36.69
CA LYS A 69 3.16 -10.71 -36.61
C LYS A 69 3.89 -11.69 -35.66
N PRO A 70 3.15 -12.62 -35.03
CA PRO A 70 3.75 -13.74 -34.33
C PRO A 70 4.09 -14.85 -35.34
N GLU A 71 5.38 -15.08 -35.58
CA GLU A 71 5.84 -16.22 -36.37
C GLU A 71 6.60 -17.18 -35.42
N SER A 72 6.06 -18.38 -35.30
CA SER A 72 6.55 -19.53 -34.50
C SER A 72 7.79 -20.23 -35.07
N SER A 73 8.41 -21.08 -34.23
CA SER A 73 9.53 -22.05 -34.45
C SER A 73 10.89 -21.55 -33.92
N THR A 74 11.74 -22.31 -33.22
CA THR A 74 11.99 -23.77 -33.22
C THR A 74 12.72 -24.19 -31.93
N HIS A 75 12.32 -25.34 -31.36
CA HIS A 75 12.93 -26.36 -30.48
C HIS A 75 14.39 -26.28 -29.91
N PRO A 76 14.73 -27.14 -28.92
CA PRO A 76 15.51 -26.85 -27.71
C PRO A 76 17.01 -27.08 -27.91
N SER A 77 17.83 -26.59 -26.98
CA SER A 77 19.18 -27.14 -26.80
C SER A 77 19.57 -27.12 -25.34
N ASP A 78 19.70 -28.33 -24.83
CA ASP A 78 20.26 -28.71 -23.54
C ASP A 78 21.64 -28.07 -23.31
N THR A 79 21.92 -27.74 -22.06
CA THR A 79 23.28 -27.84 -21.52
C THR A 79 23.22 -28.02 -20.01
N HIS A 80 23.44 -29.26 -19.57
CA HIS A 80 23.79 -29.61 -18.20
C HIS A 80 25.11 -28.95 -17.79
N CYS A 81 25.23 -28.50 -16.54
CA CYS A 81 26.38 -28.90 -15.70
C CYS A 81 26.13 -28.63 -14.20
N ALA A 82 26.50 -29.64 -13.41
CA ALA A 82 26.19 -29.82 -11.99
C ALA A 82 27.02 -28.93 -11.05
N GLY A 83 26.44 -28.64 -9.89
CA GLY A 83 27.13 -28.11 -8.71
C GLY A 83 26.30 -28.37 -7.45
N ALA A 84 26.45 -29.57 -6.88
CA ALA A 84 25.80 -29.97 -5.64
C ALA A 84 26.26 -29.12 -4.45
N MET A 85 25.33 -28.63 -3.63
CA MET A 85 25.61 -28.13 -2.28
C MET A 85 24.57 -28.68 -1.29
N PRO A 86 24.97 -29.02 -0.04
CA PRO A 86 24.28 -30.01 0.78
C PRO A 86 23.01 -29.50 1.47
N CYS A 87 22.01 -30.39 1.54
CA CYS A 87 20.75 -30.23 2.27
C CYS A 87 20.98 -29.77 3.72
N ARG A 88 20.42 -28.61 4.10
CA ARG A 88 20.30 -28.23 5.51
C ARG A 88 18.92 -28.65 6.02
N SER A 89 18.95 -29.54 7.00
CA SER A 89 17.82 -30.10 7.74
C SER A 89 16.89 -29.00 8.30
N LEU A 90 15.60 -29.09 8.01
CA LEU A 90 14.52 -28.29 8.63
C LEU A 90 13.87 -29.09 9.77
N ASP A 91 14.67 -29.54 10.73
CA ASP A 91 14.13 -30.03 12.00
C ASP A 91 14.33 -28.95 13.06
N LYS A 92 13.30 -28.75 13.90
CA LYS A 92 13.14 -27.74 14.96
C LYS A 92 12.46 -26.43 14.53
N ALA A 93 11.17 -26.50 14.24
CA ALA A 93 10.23 -25.42 14.52
C ALA A 93 9.26 -25.87 15.63
N GLU A 94 9.71 -25.80 16.89
CA GLU A 94 8.84 -25.95 18.05
C GLU A 94 8.98 -24.69 18.90
N GLY A 95 7.89 -23.93 19.00
CA GLY A 95 7.85 -22.64 19.68
C GLY A 95 6.45 -22.03 19.62
N CYS A 96 5.65 -22.41 20.62
CA CYS A 96 4.43 -21.78 21.13
C CYS A 96 3.55 -20.95 20.17
N ARG A 97 2.34 -21.45 19.90
CA ARG A 97 1.20 -20.57 19.63
C ARG A 97 0.82 -19.87 20.94
N PRO A 98 0.85 -18.53 21.05
CA PRO A 98 0.06 -17.85 22.05
C PRO A 98 -1.38 -17.74 21.50
N ASP A 99 -2.29 -18.47 22.11
CA ASP A 99 -3.73 -18.28 21.91
C ASP A 99 -4.10 -16.90 22.47
N LEU A 100 -4.04 -15.85 21.65
CA LEU A 100 -4.68 -14.58 21.97
C LEU A 100 -6.17 -14.71 21.68
N ILE A 101 -6.90 -15.14 22.72
CA ILE A 101 -8.35 -14.96 22.80
C ILE A 101 -8.61 -13.45 22.84
N ASN A 102 -8.87 -12.88 21.66
CA ASN A 102 -9.37 -11.52 21.50
C ASN A 102 -10.69 -11.38 22.26
N SER A 103 -10.70 -10.55 23.29
CA SER A 103 -11.91 -10.05 23.93
C SER A 103 -12.74 -9.27 22.89
N PRO A 104 -14.01 -9.64 22.63
CA PRO A 104 -14.81 -9.07 21.54
C PRO A 104 -15.16 -7.59 21.74
N HIS A 105 -14.98 -7.03 22.94
CA HIS A 105 -15.29 -5.62 23.22
C HIS A 105 -14.14 -4.65 22.93
N GLN A 106 -12.89 -5.12 22.90
CA GLN A 106 -11.74 -4.24 22.69
C GLN A 106 -11.45 -3.99 21.20
N GLY A 107 -11.84 -4.92 20.32
CA GLY A 107 -11.69 -4.78 18.88
C GLY A 107 -12.61 -3.75 18.23
N VAL A 108 -13.86 -3.61 18.71
CA VAL A 108 -14.85 -2.74 18.05
C VAL A 108 -14.59 -1.26 18.30
N ALA A 109 -14.19 -0.89 19.53
CA ALA A 109 -13.84 0.49 19.85
C ALA A 109 -12.57 0.94 19.12
N ALA A 110 -11.53 0.09 19.11
CA ALA A 110 -10.30 0.33 18.38
C ALA A 110 -10.54 0.42 16.86
N LEU A 111 -11.35 -0.49 16.30
CA LEU A 111 -11.74 -0.45 14.88
C LEU A 111 -12.52 0.82 14.53
N ARG A 112 -13.40 1.30 15.42
CA ARG A 112 -14.14 2.54 15.22
C ARG A 112 -13.21 3.75 15.18
N GLU A 113 -12.22 3.78 16.06
CA GLU A 113 -11.21 4.82 16.08
C GLU A 113 -10.31 4.79 14.83
N ASP A 114 -9.90 3.60 14.39
CA ASP A 114 -9.14 3.40 13.15
C ASP A 114 -9.93 3.84 11.91
N ILE A 115 -11.23 3.53 11.83
CA ILE A 115 -12.12 4.01 10.76
C ILE A 115 -12.22 5.54 10.81
N GLN A 116 -12.40 6.13 11.99
CA GLN A 116 -12.51 7.57 12.14
C GLN A 116 -11.20 8.30 11.79
N ARG A 117 -10.06 7.69 12.11
CA ARG A 117 -8.73 8.15 11.68
C ARG A 117 -8.61 8.09 10.15
N GLY A 118 -8.94 6.96 9.55
CA GLY A 118 -8.94 6.78 8.09
C GLY A 118 -9.82 7.80 7.37
N ASN A 119 -11.04 8.04 7.87
CA ASN A 119 -11.96 9.03 7.30
C ASN A 119 -11.38 10.45 7.33
N ARG A 120 -10.71 10.83 8.43
CA ARG A 120 -10.06 12.15 8.53
C ARG A 120 -8.94 12.30 7.50
N ILE A 121 -8.12 11.27 7.33
CA ILE A 121 -7.02 11.27 6.34
C ILE A 121 -7.59 11.38 4.92
N GLN A 122 -8.62 10.60 4.59
CA GLN A 122 -9.24 10.65 3.26
C GLN A 122 -9.86 12.02 2.96
N ILE A 123 -10.50 12.66 3.94
CA ILE A 123 -11.04 14.02 3.78
C ILE A 123 -9.91 15.02 3.52
N ALA A 124 -8.81 14.97 4.29
CA ALA A 124 -7.68 15.86 4.08
C ALA A 124 -7.07 15.68 2.67
N MET A 125 -6.85 14.43 2.25
CA MET A 125 -6.36 14.13 0.91
C MET A 125 -7.32 14.64 -0.19
N ALA A 126 -8.63 14.48 -0.03
CA ALA A 126 -9.60 14.96 -1.00
C ALA A 126 -9.59 16.49 -1.14
N LEU A 127 -9.38 17.21 -0.03
CA LEU A 127 -9.23 18.67 -0.04
C LEU A 127 -7.93 19.09 -0.75
N ASP A 128 -6.82 18.43 -0.45
CA ASP A 128 -5.53 18.72 -1.11
C ASP A 128 -5.61 18.45 -2.61
N LEU A 129 -6.19 17.33 -3.03
CA LEU A 129 -6.42 17.01 -4.44
C LEU A 129 -7.35 18.02 -5.13
N SER A 130 -8.36 18.54 -4.43
CA SER A 130 -9.23 19.59 -4.96
C SER A 130 -8.47 20.90 -5.16
N ALA A 131 -7.65 21.30 -4.19
CA ALA A 131 -6.81 22.50 -4.28
C ALA A 131 -5.77 22.39 -5.41
N ILE A 132 -5.17 21.20 -5.60
CA ILE A 132 -4.26 20.93 -6.72
C ILE A 132 -5.01 21.00 -8.05
N ALA A 133 -6.20 20.40 -8.14
CA ALA A 133 -7.01 20.46 -9.36
C ALA A 133 -7.39 21.89 -9.72
N GLU A 134 -7.78 22.72 -8.74
CA GLU A 134 -8.07 24.14 -8.93
C GLU A 134 -6.84 24.91 -9.42
N ALA A 135 -5.67 24.69 -8.80
CA ALA A 135 -4.42 25.32 -9.22
C ALA A 135 -3.99 24.93 -10.65
N LEU A 136 -4.36 23.72 -11.09
CA LEU A 136 -4.12 23.23 -12.45
C LEU A 136 -5.23 23.58 -13.44
N GLY A 137 -6.29 24.28 -13.00
CA GLY A 137 -7.44 24.63 -13.84
C GLY A 137 -8.28 23.43 -14.28
N ILE A 138 -8.15 22.29 -13.60
CA ILE A 138 -8.89 21.06 -13.89
C ILE A 138 -10.31 21.22 -13.37
N THR A 139 -11.29 21.16 -14.27
CA THR A 139 -12.69 21.30 -13.87
C THR A 139 -13.20 20.02 -13.17
N PRO A 140 -14.17 20.10 -12.24
CA PRO A 140 -14.71 18.92 -11.55
C PRO A 140 -15.29 17.86 -12.49
N GLY A 141 -15.62 18.22 -13.75
CA GLY A 141 -16.09 17.30 -14.79
C GLY A 141 -14.98 16.50 -15.46
N GLU A 142 -13.71 16.92 -15.34
CA GLU A 142 -12.53 16.24 -15.90
C GLU A 142 -11.80 15.36 -14.88
N GLN A 143 -12.26 15.35 -13.63
CA GLN A 143 -11.82 14.38 -12.62
C GLN A 143 -12.34 12.99 -13.00
N GLN A 144 -11.63 12.35 -13.92
CA GLN A 144 -11.99 11.04 -14.45
C GLN A 144 -11.68 9.98 -13.39
N GLY A 145 -12.67 9.65 -12.57
CA GLY A 145 -12.56 8.60 -11.58
C GLY A 145 -13.65 8.61 -10.52
N GLY A 146 -14.68 7.77 -10.72
CA GLY A 146 -15.37 6.99 -9.69
C GLY A 146 -16.17 7.70 -8.60
N ALA A 147 -15.85 8.91 -8.16
CA ALA A 147 -16.52 9.55 -7.03
C ALA A 147 -17.97 9.90 -7.35
N VAL A 148 -18.25 10.44 -8.54
CA VAL A 148 -19.62 10.79 -8.97
C VAL A 148 -20.50 9.54 -9.11
N GLU A 149 -19.96 8.48 -9.71
CA GLU A 149 -20.65 7.20 -9.90
C GLU A 149 -20.85 6.46 -8.58
N SER A 150 -19.87 6.51 -7.68
CA SER A 150 -19.95 5.97 -6.33
C SER A 150 -20.98 6.74 -5.49
N ILE A 151 -21.00 8.07 -5.57
CA ILE A 151 -22.02 8.91 -4.91
C ILE A 151 -23.42 8.57 -5.44
N ALA A 152 -23.57 8.40 -6.76
CA ALA A 152 -24.84 8.01 -7.37
C ALA A 152 -25.28 6.59 -6.93
N ALA A 153 -24.34 5.64 -6.87
CA ALA A 153 -24.60 4.28 -6.41
C ALA A 153 -24.98 4.24 -4.92
N ILE A 154 -24.28 4.99 -4.07
CA ILE A 154 -24.57 5.10 -2.63
C ILE A 154 -25.97 5.68 -2.42
N LYS A 155 -26.31 6.78 -3.11
CA LYS A 155 -27.66 7.37 -3.02
C LYS A 155 -28.74 6.36 -3.45
N LYS A 156 -28.50 5.60 -4.52
CA LYS A 156 -29.42 4.56 -4.99
C LYS A 156 -29.59 3.42 -3.97
N LEU A 157 -28.52 3.03 -3.29
CA LEU A 157 -28.56 2.02 -2.23
C LEU A 157 -29.32 2.52 -1.00
N GLN A 158 -29.11 3.77 -0.58
CA GLN A 158 -29.85 4.38 0.54
C GLN A 158 -31.36 4.41 0.29
N VAL A 159 -31.80 4.74 -0.93
CA VAL A 159 -33.21 4.71 -1.31
C VAL A 159 -33.79 3.30 -1.20
N ARG A 160 -33.10 2.29 -1.73
CA ARG A 160 -33.55 0.88 -1.64
C ARG A 160 -33.60 0.35 -0.22
N LEU A 161 -32.69 0.81 0.63
CA LEU A 161 -32.65 0.40 2.04
C LEU A 161 -33.86 0.98 2.79
N ALA A 162 -34.20 2.24 2.55
CA ALA A 162 -35.43 2.85 3.08
C ALA A 162 -36.70 2.15 2.56
N GLU A 163 -36.75 1.74 1.29
CA GLU A 163 -37.86 0.96 0.73
C GLU A 163 -37.99 -0.43 1.36
N LEU A 164 -36.88 -1.06 1.73
CA LEU A 164 -36.88 -2.38 2.37
C LEU A 164 -37.27 -2.29 3.84
N GLU A 165 -36.84 -1.26 4.55
CA GLU A 165 -37.26 -0.99 5.93
C GLU A 165 -38.78 -0.76 6.01
N GLN A 166 -39.35 0.00 5.07
CA GLN A 166 -40.80 0.21 4.98
C GLN A 166 -41.62 -1.04 4.60
N ARG A 167 -40.98 -2.10 4.09
CA ARG A 167 -41.65 -3.38 3.78
C ARG A 167 -41.65 -4.36 4.95
N HIS A 168 -40.94 -4.04 6.03
CA HIS A 168 -40.78 -4.89 7.20
C HIS A 168 -41.54 -4.40 8.44
N ASP A 169 -42.27 -3.28 8.32
CA ASP A 169 -43.32 -2.81 9.24
C ASP A 169 -44.72 -3.20 8.73
#